data_AF-A0A7Y2XK28-F1
#
_entry.id   AF-A0A7Y2XK28-F1
#
_cell.length_a   1.000
_cell.length_b   1.000
_cell.length_c   1.000
_cell.angle_alpha   90.00
_cell.angle_beta   90.00
_cell.angle_gamma   90.00
#
_symmetry.space_group_name_H-M   'P 1'
#
loop_
_entity.id
_entity.type
_entity.pdbx_description
1 polymer ?
#
loop_
_entity_poly.entity_id
_entity_poly.type
_entity_poly.pdbx_seq_one_letter_code
_entity_poly.pdbx_strand_id
1 'polypeptide(L)'
;CIGWSESNAVIYANSVLGARTPKHPDYLDLCIAMTGRAAVSGGYTDAGRLARRVIEVTFPEGADDAVWPLVGWLLGKASPDRVPLVVGLEEASPSADDLKALCAAFGTTSGAPMLHIRGVTPEGGLEPAADADRVLIGAAEFAAAWCELNAAEEGVELVAIGSPHVSLDEVRVLAGLLEGQAIRDGVEVIVTIGREVLAAARREGHVAALEAIGVRFLPDICWCSITEPLFPSGTKVLVTNSGKYAHYAFGLSGRKVRFGGMKTCVEAALTGRVSSALPDWIDAAS
;
A
#
# COMPACT_ATOMS: atom_id res chain seq x y z
N CYS A 1 -1.13 23.19 -7.74
CA CYS A 1 -2.34 22.35 -7.87
C CYS A 1 -2.17 21.41 -9.06
N ILE A 2 -2.70 20.19 -8.97
CA ILE A 2 -2.70 19.19 -10.05
C ILE A 2 -4.11 18.61 -10.21
N GLY A 3 -4.38 17.89 -11.30
CA GLY A 3 -5.60 17.10 -11.49
C GLY A 3 -5.22 15.63 -11.62
N TRP A 4 -5.78 14.77 -10.76
CA TRP A 4 -5.43 13.36 -10.68
C TRP A 4 -6.62 12.53 -10.17
N SER A 5 -6.85 11.35 -10.75
CA SER A 5 -7.97 10.47 -10.37
C SER A 5 -7.56 9.21 -9.60
N GLU A 6 -6.39 8.64 -9.88
CA GLU A 6 -5.89 7.47 -9.13
C GLU A 6 -5.71 7.79 -7.62
N SER A 7 -6.35 6.96 -6.78
CA SER A 7 -6.59 7.26 -5.37
C SER A 7 -5.33 7.35 -4.52
N ASN A 8 -4.43 6.37 -4.63
CA ASN A 8 -3.20 6.33 -3.85
C ASN A 8 -2.25 7.48 -4.23
N ALA A 9 -2.19 7.82 -5.51
CA ALA A 9 -1.37 8.90 -6.03
C ALA A 9 -1.88 10.28 -5.59
N VAL A 10 -3.20 10.49 -5.56
CA VAL A 10 -3.83 11.69 -4.98
C VAL A 10 -3.41 11.86 -3.52
N ILE A 11 -3.54 10.80 -2.73
CA ILE A 11 -3.22 10.84 -1.30
C ILE A 11 -1.74 11.10 -1.08
N TYR A 12 -0.86 10.42 -1.79
CA TYR A 12 0.58 10.63 -1.70
C TYR A 12 0.97 12.06 -2.13
N ALA A 13 0.42 12.55 -3.24
CA ALA A 13 0.71 13.89 -3.73
C ALA A 13 0.27 14.96 -2.72
N ASN A 14 -0.91 14.82 -2.13
CA ASN A 14 -1.39 15.78 -1.14
C ASN A 14 -0.64 15.70 0.20
N SER A 15 -0.43 14.48 0.71
CA SER A 15 0.06 14.23 2.07
C SER A 15 1.57 14.33 2.15
N VAL A 16 2.29 13.79 1.16
CA VAL A 16 3.76 13.70 1.18
C VAL A 16 4.40 14.83 0.39
N LEU A 17 3.88 15.11 -0.82
CA LEU A 17 4.46 16.13 -1.70
C LEU A 17 3.91 17.55 -1.48
N GLY A 18 2.89 17.71 -0.63
CA GLY A 18 2.24 19.00 -0.40
C GLY A 18 1.50 19.55 -1.63
N ALA A 19 1.24 18.71 -2.63
CA ALA A 19 0.43 19.08 -3.77
C ALA A 19 -1.02 19.32 -3.34
N ARG A 20 -1.81 19.87 -4.25
CA ARG A 20 -3.23 20.19 -4.02
C ARG A 20 -4.05 19.60 -5.13
N THR A 21 -4.85 18.60 -4.79
CA THR A 21 -5.84 17.96 -5.67
C THR A 21 -6.94 17.26 -4.85
N PRO A 22 -8.21 17.35 -5.23
CA PRO A 22 -9.23 16.40 -4.83
C PRO A 22 -8.93 15.00 -5.39
N LYS A 23 -9.66 14.00 -4.87
CA LYS A 23 -9.75 12.66 -5.46
C LYS A 23 -10.77 12.70 -6.58
N HIS A 24 -10.34 13.13 -7.76
CA HIS A 24 -11.24 13.27 -8.91
C HIS A 24 -11.73 11.91 -9.38
N PRO A 25 -12.98 11.80 -9.87
CA PRO A 25 -13.41 10.59 -10.56
C PRO A 25 -12.63 10.42 -11.87
N ASP A 26 -12.53 9.18 -12.33
CA ASP A 26 -11.94 8.88 -13.64
C ASP A 26 -12.61 9.68 -14.75
N TYR A 27 -11.83 10.00 -15.79
CA TYR A 27 -12.16 10.86 -16.93
C TYR A 27 -12.30 12.36 -16.62
N LEU A 28 -12.56 12.77 -15.37
CA LEU A 28 -12.56 14.19 -15.03
C LEU A 28 -11.14 14.77 -15.08
N ASP A 29 -10.13 13.99 -14.72
CA ASP A 29 -8.71 14.34 -14.88
C ASP A 29 -8.33 14.61 -16.34
N LEU A 30 -8.85 13.83 -17.30
CA LEU A 30 -8.68 14.09 -18.73
C LEU A 30 -9.31 15.43 -19.14
N CYS A 31 -10.54 15.71 -18.70
CA CYS A 31 -11.18 17.00 -18.95
C CYS A 31 -10.38 18.16 -18.35
N ILE A 32 -9.82 17.99 -17.15
CA ILE A 32 -8.93 18.98 -16.51
C ILE A 32 -7.66 19.16 -17.35
N ALA A 33 -7.04 18.09 -17.82
CA ALA A 33 -5.84 18.15 -18.66
C ALA A 33 -6.10 18.87 -19.99
N MET A 34 -7.24 18.62 -20.64
CA MET A 34 -7.62 19.26 -21.90
C MET A 34 -7.94 20.75 -21.74
N THR A 35 -8.60 21.13 -20.65
CA THR A 35 -9.07 22.51 -20.43
C THR A 35 -8.10 23.37 -19.64
N GLY A 36 -7.16 22.74 -18.92
CA GLY A 36 -6.31 23.40 -17.91
C GLY A 36 -7.10 23.94 -16.72
N ARG A 37 -8.34 23.48 -16.49
CA ARG A 37 -9.26 24.03 -15.49
C ARG A 37 -9.85 22.93 -14.62
N ALA A 38 -9.87 23.17 -13.31
CA ALA A 38 -10.58 22.36 -12.33
C ALA A 38 -11.47 23.27 -11.46
N ALA A 39 -12.60 22.75 -11.00
CA ALA A 39 -13.43 23.45 -10.02
C ALA A 39 -12.68 23.58 -8.68
N VAL A 40 -12.70 24.77 -8.08
CA VAL A 40 -12.09 24.99 -6.76
C VAL A 40 -12.94 24.31 -5.70
N SER A 41 -12.43 23.22 -5.11
CA SER A 41 -13.14 22.41 -4.13
C SER A 41 -12.18 21.62 -3.24
N GLY A 42 -12.66 21.21 -2.05
CA GLY A 42 -11.99 20.25 -1.17
C GLY A 42 -10.49 20.51 -1.00
N GLY A 43 -9.68 19.52 -1.38
CA GLY A 43 -8.22 19.52 -1.26
C GLY A 43 -7.47 20.62 -2.05
N TYR A 44 -8.16 21.41 -2.88
CA TYR A 44 -7.60 22.64 -3.45
C TYR A 44 -7.55 23.80 -2.43
N THR A 45 -8.40 23.78 -1.41
CA THR A 45 -8.58 24.86 -0.42
C THR A 45 -7.97 24.48 0.92
N ASP A 46 -7.53 25.46 1.72
CA ASP A 46 -7.01 25.19 3.08
C ASP A 46 -8.08 24.58 3.97
N ALA A 47 -9.33 25.05 3.88
CA ALA A 47 -10.45 24.53 4.64
C ALA A 47 -10.73 23.04 4.36
N GLY A 48 -10.55 22.59 3.11
CA GLY A 48 -10.74 21.18 2.74
C GLY A 48 -9.56 20.27 3.06
N ARG A 49 -8.43 20.84 3.51
CA ARG A 49 -7.23 20.10 3.96
C ARG A 49 -7.12 20.04 5.48
N LEU A 50 -7.89 20.86 6.20
CA LEU A 50 -7.91 20.90 7.66
C LEU A 50 -8.27 19.53 8.24
N ALA A 51 -7.43 19.00 9.14
CA ALA A 51 -7.72 17.76 9.84
C ALA A 51 -8.98 17.91 10.70
N ARG A 52 -9.89 16.93 10.61
CA ARG A 52 -11.16 16.90 11.38
C ARG A 52 -11.29 15.67 12.28
N ARG A 53 -10.22 14.90 12.41
CA ARG A 53 -10.09 13.78 13.34
C ARG A 53 -8.62 13.66 13.73
N VAL A 54 -8.35 13.37 14.99
CA VAL A 54 -7.01 12.99 15.45
C VAL A 54 -7.02 11.49 15.69
N ILE A 55 -6.06 10.79 15.09
CA ILE A 55 -5.88 9.35 15.30
C ILE A 55 -4.56 9.14 16.01
N GLU A 56 -4.61 8.58 17.21
CA GLU A 56 -3.45 8.17 17.98
C GLU A 56 -3.13 6.72 17.67
N VAL A 57 -1.92 6.47 17.19
CA VAL A 57 -1.44 5.13 16.84
C VAL A 57 -0.37 4.71 17.84
N THR A 58 -0.63 3.63 18.57
CA THR A 58 0.44 2.96 19.33
C THR A 58 1.25 2.12 18.35
N PHE A 59 2.32 2.69 17.80
CA PHE A 59 3.14 2.02 16.80
C PHE A 59 3.85 0.80 17.41
N PRO A 60 3.74 -0.39 16.79
CA PRO A 60 4.36 -1.60 17.33
C PRO A 60 5.89 -1.56 17.23
N GLU A 61 6.57 -1.92 18.32
CA GLU A 61 8.04 -2.01 18.33
C GLU A 61 8.53 -3.19 17.48
N GLY A 62 9.65 -3.01 16.77
CA GLY A 62 10.25 -4.07 15.95
C GLY A 62 9.43 -4.46 14.71
N ALA A 63 8.47 -3.64 14.31
CA ALA A 63 7.62 -3.90 13.15
C ALA A 63 8.41 -3.97 11.84
N ASP A 64 7.98 -4.87 10.96
CA ASP A 64 8.50 -4.99 9.60
C ASP A 64 7.73 -4.10 8.61
N ASP A 65 8.07 -4.19 7.32
CA ASP A 65 7.48 -3.37 6.26
C ASP A 65 5.96 -3.60 6.06
N ALA A 66 5.39 -4.71 6.58
CA ALA A 66 3.95 -4.96 6.52
C ALA A 66 3.14 -3.99 7.38
N VAL A 67 3.76 -3.33 8.37
CA VAL A 67 3.08 -2.41 9.27
C VAL A 67 2.50 -1.20 8.53
N TRP A 68 3.16 -0.70 7.49
CA TRP A 68 2.77 0.54 6.83
C TRP A 68 1.48 0.41 6.00
N PRO A 69 1.31 -0.62 5.15
CA PRO A 69 0.01 -0.88 4.54
C PRO A 69 -1.08 -1.14 5.59
N LEU A 70 -0.76 -1.83 6.69
CA LEU A 70 -1.74 -2.13 7.74
C LEU A 70 -2.21 -0.86 8.48
N VAL A 71 -1.28 0.01 8.87
CA VAL A 71 -1.55 1.35 9.42
C VAL A 71 -2.40 2.14 8.44
N GLY A 72 -2.01 2.23 7.16
CA GLY A 72 -2.78 2.96 6.16
C GLY A 72 -4.22 2.48 6.07
N TRP A 73 -4.43 1.17 6.00
CA TRP A 73 -5.76 0.56 5.94
C TRP A 73 -6.60 0.85 7.19
N LEU A 74 -6.00 0.75 8.37
CA LEU A 74 -6.60 1.04 9.68
C LEU A 74 -7.00 2.51 9.80
N LEU A 75 -6.10 3.43 9.44
CA LEU A 75 -6.37 4.86 9.40
C LEU A 75 -7.53 5.19 8.48
N GLY A 76 -7.63 4.50 7.33
CA GLY A 76 -8.70 4.72 6.39
C GLY A 76 -10.05 4.24 6.94
N LYS A 77 -10.10 3.08 7.61
CA LYS A 77 -11.29 2.61 8.33
C LYS A 77 -11.69 3.56 9.46
N ALA A 78 -10.70 4.06 10.19
CA ALA A 78 -10.92 4.99 11.30
C ALA A 78 -11.28 6.42 10.82
N SER A 79 -11.08 6.76 9.55
CA SER A 79 -11.41 8.08 8.98
C SER A 79 -11.94 7.96 7.55
N PRO A 80 -13.13 7.38 7.35
CA PRO A 80 -13.63 7.06 6.01
C PRO A 80 -14.02 8.30 5.19
N ASP A 81 -14.30 9.42 5.83
CA ASP A 81 -14.97 10.58 5.23
C ASP A 81 -14.29 11.94 5.50
N ARG A 82 -13.18 11.95 6.25
CA ARG A 82 -12.51 13.19 6.70
C ARG A 82 -11.00 13.05 6.76
N VAL A 83 -10.28 14.17 6.66
CA VAL A 83 -8.82 14.19 6.76
C VAL A 83 -8.41 13.96 8.22
N PRO A 84 -7.63 12.91 8.53
CA PRO A 84 -7.10 12.70 9.87
C PRO A 84 -5.75 13.41 10.06
N LEU A 85 -5.48 13.82 11.30
CA LEU A 85 -4.14 14.06 11.82
C LEU A 85 -3.71 12.85 12.64
N VAL A 86 -2.65 12.18 12.19
CA VAL A 86 -2.09 11.00 12.83
C VAL A 86 -0.97 11.41 13.78
N VAL A 87 -1.01 10.90 15.00
CA VAL A 87 0.02 11.05 16.04
C VAL A 87 0.45 9.67 16.53
N GLY A 88 1.64 9.56 17.12
CA GLY A 88 2.27 8.31 17.54
C GLY A 88 3.16 7.67 16.47
N LEU A 89 3.40 8.35 15.35
CA LEU A 89 4.31 7.92 14.26
C LEU A 89 5.53 8.84 14.11
N GLU A 90 5.69 9.85 14.96
CA GLU A 90 6.71 10.90 14.86
C GLU A 90 8.13 10.32 14.83
N GLU A 91 8.38 9.30 15.64
CA GLU A 91 9.70 8.64 15.77
C GLU A 91 9.86 7.43 14.83
N ALA A 92 8.79 7.03 14.13
CA ALA A 92 8.79 5.82 13.30
C ALA A 92 9.57 5.96 11.97
N SER A 93 9.98 7.19 11.62
CA SER A 93 10.90 7.49 10.50
C SER A 93 10.57 6.77 9.17
N PRO A 94 9.33 6.88 8.63
CA PRO A 94 8.94 6.15 7.43
C PRO A 94 9.75 6.57 6.20
N SER A 95 10.13 5.60 5.38
CA SER A 95 10.71 5.83 4.06
C SER A 95 9.66 6.30 3.04
N ALA A 96 10.11 6.65 1.83
CA ALA A 96 9.21 7.01 0.74
C ALA A 96 8.31 5.83 0.32
N ASP A 97 8.81 4.59 0.38
CA ASP A 97 8.04 3.39 0.04
C ASP A 97 7.03 3.04 1.14
N ASP A 98 7.39 3.26 2.41
CA ASP A 98 6.48 3.10 3.54
C ASP A 98 5.28 4.06 3.43
N LEU A 99 5.55 5.34 3.16
CA LEU A 99 4.51 6.33 2.93
C LEU A 99 3.67 6.01 1.69
N LYS A 100 4.29 5.48 0.62
CA LYS A 100 3.60 5.04 -0.60
C LYS A 100 2.63 3.89 -0.29
N ALA A 101 3.07 2.90 0.47
CA ALA A 101 2.25 1.76 0.89
C ALA A 101 1.09 2.19 1.82
N LEU A 102 1.38 3.03 2.81
CA LEU A 102 0.39 3.61 3.72
C LEU A 102 -0.68 4.39 2.95
N CYS A 103 -0.28 5.31 2.06
CA CYS A 103 -1.22 6.13 1.29
C CYS A 103 -2.14 5.27 0.40
N ALA A 104 -1.60 4.19 -0.16
CA ALA A 104 -2.39 3.28 -1.00
C ALA A 104 -3.43 2.50 -0.21
N ALA A 105 -3.06 1.99 0.95
CA ALA A 105 -3.98 1.29 1.82
C ALA A 105 -5.03 2.24 2.43
N PHE A 106 -4.64 3.46 2.81
CA PHE A 106 -5.57 4.50 3.28
C PHE A 106 -6.64 4.82 2.24
N GLY A 107 -6.24 5.01 0.98
CA GLY A 107 -7.16 5.34 -0.11
C GLY A 107 -8.13 4.23 -0.52
N THR A 108 -7.95 3.03 0.05
CA THR A 108 -8.79 1.85 -0.16
C THR A 108 -10.00 1.86 0.76
N THR A 109 -9.82 2.26 2.02
CA THR A 109 -10.87 2.29 3.04
C THR A 109 -11.38 3.69 3.36
N SER A 110 -10.75 4.73 2.80
CA SER A 110 -11.16 6.14 2.95
C SER A 110 -11.43 6.87 1.64
N GLY A 111 -12.46 7.73 1.68
CA GLY A 111 -12.76 8.74 0.67
C GLY A 111 -11.98 10.05 0.85
N ALA A 112 -11.28 10.24 1.97
CA ALA A 112 -10.50 11.45 2.19
C ALA A 112 -9.34 11.54 1.18
N PRO A 113 -9.07 12.74 0.62
CA PRO A 113 -8.05 12.90 -0.41
C PRO A 113 -6.63 12.91 0.14
N MET A 114 -6.45 12.86 1.47
CA MET A 114 -5.17 12.95 2.15
C MET A 114 -5.28 12.56 3.62
N LEU A 115 -4.12 12.42 4.25
CA LEU A 115 -3.93 12.35 5.70
C LEU A 115 -2.72 13.21 6.10
N HIS A 116 -2.69 13.65 7.35
CA HIS A 116 -1.51 14.30 7.92
C HIS A 116 -0.88 13.37 8.95
N ILE A 117 0.44 13.27 8.94
CA ILE A 117 1.21 12.60 9.97
C ILE A 117 2.07 13.66 10.65
N ARG A 118 1.88 13.82 11.97
CA ARG A 118 2.63 14.80 12.77
C ARG A 118 4.13 14.52 12.66
N GLY A 119 4.93 15.58 12.50
CA GLY A 119 6.38 15.49 12.35
C GLY A 119 6.89 14.92 11.01
N VAL A 120 6.03 14.28 10.20
CA VAL A 120 6.43 13.58 8.97
C VAL A 120 5.92 14.30 7.71
N THR A 121 4.62 14.58 7.65
CA THR A 121 4.03 15.26 6.48
C THR A 121 4.17 16.78 6.57
N PRO A 122 4.24 17.52 5.43
CA PRO A 122 4.45 18.97 5.45
C PRO A 122 3.40 19.76 6.24
N GLU A 123 2.16 19.28 6.27
CA GLU A 123 1.03 19.92 6.98
C GLU A 123 0.73 19.27 8.34
N GLY A 124 1.55 18.30 8.78
CA GLY A 124 1.36 17.59 10.06
C GLY A 124 1.58 18.43 11.32
N GLY A 125 2.13 19.64 11.18
CA GLY A 125 2.26 20.61 12.26
C GLY A 125 1.07 21.56 12.42
N LEU A 126 0.07 21.48 11.54
CA LEU A 126 -1.14 22.30 11.64
C LEU A 126 -2.05 21.77 12.75
N GLU A 127 -2.66 22.69 13.49
CA GLU A 127 -3.68 22.33 14.47
C GLU A 127 -4.93 21.77 13.77
N PRO A 128 -5.51 20.67 14.29
CA PRO A 128 -6.76 20.15 13.77
C PRO A 128 -7.91 21.13 14.04
N ALA A 129 -9.05 20.90 13.39
CA ALA A 129 -10.27 21.65 13.66
C ALA A 129 -10.66 21.56 15.14
N ALA A 130 -11.25 22.63 15.69
CA ALA A 130 -11.62 22.70 17.10
C ALA A 130 -12.65 21.62 17.52
N ASP A 131 -13.43 21.12 16.57
CA ASP A 131 -14.42 20.05 16.72
C ASP A 131 -13.89 18.66 16.32
N ALA A 132 -12.57 18.52 16.10
CA ALA A 132 -11.98 17.24 15.73
C ALA A 132 -12.12 16.21 16.85
N ASP A 133 -12.67 15.05 16.51
CA ASP A 133 -12.80 13.92 17.42
C ASP A 133 -11.53 13.08 17.45
N ARG A 134 -11.43 12.16 18.42
CA ARG A 134 -10.23 11.36 18.68
C ARG A 134 -10.52 9.86 18.61
N VAL A 135 -9.60 9.11 18.00
CA VAL A 135 -9.65 7.64 17.91
C VAL A 135 -8.26 7.09 18.28
N LEU A 136 -8.24 5.98 19.01
CA LEU A 136 -7.02 5.23 19.33
C LEU A 136 -6.96 3.98 18.44
N ILE A 137 -5.76 3.67 17.94
CA ILE A 137 -5.43 2.43 17.24
C ILE A 137 -4.26 1.80 17.98
N GLY A 138 -4.53 0.69 18.67
CA GLY A 138 -3.54 -0.09 19.40
C GLY A 138 -3.46 -1.54 18.91
N ALA A 139 -2.83 -2.40 19.72
CA ALA A 139 -2.56 -3.79 19.36
C ALA A 139 -3.81 -4.60 18.97
N ALA A 140 -4.95 -4.35 19.64
CA ALA A 140 -6.21 -5.02 19.33
C ALA A 140 -6.70 -4.70 17.91
N GLU A 141 -6.61 -3.43 17.48
CA GLU A 141 -6.96 -3.02 16.12
C GLU A 141 -5.99 -3.61 15.09
N PHE A 142 -4.69 -3.65 15.39
CA PHE A 142 -3.69 -4.30 14.55
C PHE A 142 -3.96 -5.80 14.37
N ALA A 143 -4.22 -6.53 15.45
CA ALA A 143 -4.53 -7.96 15.42
C ALA A 143 -5.81 -8.25 14.64
N ALA A 144 -6.86 -7.46 14.85
CA ALA A 144 -8.12 -7.60 14.12
C ALA A 144 -7.93 -7.35 12.62
N ALA A 145 -7.21 -6.29 12.25
CA ALA A 145 -6.92 -5.96 10.85
C ALA A 145 -6.05 -7.02 10.17
N TRP A 146 -5.03 -7.54 10.87
CA TRP A 146 -4.19 -8.63 10.35
C TRP A 146 -5.04 -9.87 10.05
N CYS A 147 -5.88 -10.29 10.99
CA CYS A 147 -6.79 -11.41 10.81
C CYS A 147 -7.76 -11.21 9.63
N GLU A 148 -8.31 -9.99 9.47
CA GLU A 148 -9.21 -9.67 8.36
C GLU A 148 -8.53 -9.78 7.00
N LEU A 149 -7.28 -9.30 6.88
CA LEU A 149 -6.51 -9.34 5.64
C LEU A 149 -5.83 -10.71 5.37
N ASN A 150 -5.86 -11.63 6.33
CA ASN A 150 -5.19 -12.94 6.26
C ASN A 150 -6.12 -14.15 6.48
N ALA A 151 -7.39 -14.04 6.08
CA ALA A 151 -8.40 -15.08 6.29
C ALA A 151 -8.28 -16.33 5.38
N ALA A 152 -7.31 -16.38 4.45
CA ALA A 152 -7.11 -17.50 3.54
C ALA A 152 -6.38 -18.69 4.18
N GLU A 153 -6.39 -19.85 3.53
CA GLU A 153 -5.54 -20.99 3.87
C GLU A 153 -4.05 -20.65 3.69
N GLU A 154 -3.17 -21.38 4.37
CA GLU A 154 -1.72 -21.11 4.35
C GLU A 154 -1.05 -21.40 3.01
N GLY A 155 -1.60 -22.32 2.19
CA GLY A 155 -1.02 -22.67 0.90
C GLY A 155 -1.17 -21.54 -0.10
N VAL A 156 -0.12 -21.21 -0.84
CA VAL A 156 -0.06 -20.07 -1.77
C VAL A 156 0.45 -20.55 -3.13
N GLU A 157 -0.26 -20.17 -4.19
CA GLU A 157 0.17 -20.44 -5.58
C GLU A 157 0.68 -19.19 -6.31
N LEU A 158 0.46 -17.99 -5.75
CA LEU A 158 0.86 -16.74 -6.38
C LEU A 158 1.40 -15.74 -5.35
N VAL A 159 2.58 -15.21 -5.61
CA VAL A 159 3.15 -14.04 -4.93
C VAL A 159 2.91 -12.82 -5.82
N ALA A 160 2.09 -11.90 -5.33
CA ALA A 160 1.60 -10.74 -6.05
C ALA A 160 2.18 -9.44 -5.45
N ILE A 161 3.23 -8.90 -6.05
CA ILE A 161 3.94 -7.71 -5.54
C ILE A 161 3.69 -6.51 -6.46
N GLY A 162 3.56 -5.31 -5.88
CA GLY A 162 3.57 -4.06 -6.65
C GLY A 162 2.21 -3.34 -6.80
N SER A 163 1.41 -3.29 -5.73
CA SER A 163 0.16 -2.47 -5.70
C SER A 163 0.16 -1.48 -4.52
N PRO A 164 1.00 -0.44 -4.51
CA PRO A 164 1.47 0.32 -5.69
C PRO A 164 2.70 -0.27 -6.37
N HIS A 165 2.95 0.15 -7.61
CA HIS A 165 4.11 -0.31 -8.38
C HIS A 165 5.41 -0.23 -7.57
N VAL A 166 6.21 -1.28 -7.71
CA VAL A 166 7.47 -1.37 -6.96
C VAL A 166 8.41 -0.23 -7.34
N SER A 167 9.11 0.30 -6.34
CA SER A 167 10.24 1.20 -6.53
C SER A 167 11.48 0.44 -6.95
N LEU A 168 12.54 1.17 -7.31
CA LEU A 168 13.84 0.57 -7.59
C LEU A 168 14.43 -0.07 -6.32
N ASP A 169 14.23 0.55 -5.16
CA ASP A 169 14.72 0.05 -3.88
C ASP A 169 14.01 -1.24 -3.47
N GLU A 170 12.70 -1.34 -3.67
CA GLU A 170 11.96 -2.60 -3.47
C GLU A 170 12.44 -3.72 -4.40
N VAL A 171 12.81 -3.40 -5.65
CA VAL A 171 13.40 -4.39 -6.56
C VAL A 171 14.78 -4.85 -6.07
N ARG A 172 15.61 -3.96 -5.54
CA ARG A 172 16.91 -4.30 -4.94
C ARG A 172 16.74 -5.20 -3.72
N VAL A 173 15.78 -4.88 -2.84
CA VAL A 173 15.45 -5.71 -1.67
C VAL A 173 14.99 -7.09 -2.11
N LEU A 174 14.07 -7.18 -3.07
CA LEU A 174 13.59 -8.45 -3.62
C LEU A 174 14.73 -9.28 -4.22
N ALA A 175 15.62 -8.65 -4.99
CA ALA A 175 16.79 -9.30 -5.58
C ALA A 175 17.75 -9.85 -4.52
N GLY A 176 18.01 -9.09 -3.44
CA GLY A 176 18.86 -9.55 -2.34
C GLY A 176 18.24 -10.71 -1.56
N LEU A 177 16.94 -10.68 -1.30
CA LEU A 177 16.24 -11.75 -0.57
C LEU A 177 16.13 -13.06 -1.38
N LEU A 178 16.12 -12.98 -2.71
CA LEU A 178 16.08 -14.13 -3.61
C LEU A 178 17.45 -14.55 -4.14
N GLU A 179 18.53 -13.92 -3.71
CA GLU A 179 19.88 -14.24 -4.16
C GLU A 179 20.25 -15.69 -3.80
N GLY A 180 20.63 -16.48 -4.81
CA GLY A 180 20.97 -17.89 -4.65
C GLY A 180 19.80 -18.81 -4.30
N GLN A 181 18.57 -18.30 -4.33
CA GLN A 181 17.35 -19.07 -4.06
C GLN A 181 16.68 -19.56 -5.35
N ALA A 182 15.78 -20.53 -5.22
CA ALA A 182 14.93 -21.01 -6.30
C ALA A 182 13.46 -20.91 -5.89
N ILE A 183 12.61 -20.42 -6.79
CA ILE A 183 11.15 -20.39 -6.59
C ILE A 183 10.63 -21.82 -6.55
N ARG A 184 9.72 -22.10 -5.61
CA ARG A 184 9.11 -23.42 -5.45
C ARG A 184 8.23 -23.78 -6.65
N ASP A 185 8.32 -25.03 -7.08
CA ASP A 185 7.40 -25.59 -8.08
C ASP A 185 5.93 -25.38 -7.68
N GLY A 186 5.15 -24.83 -8.62
CA GLY A 186 3.73 -24.52 -8.41
C GLY A 186 3.45 -23.16 -7.78
N VAL A 187 4.49 -22.35 -7.48
CA VAL A 187 4.34 -20.96 -7.05
C VAL A 187 4.79 -20.03 -8.17
N GLU A 188 3.95 -19.06 -8.51
CA GLU A 188 4.29 -18.00 -9.45
C GLU A 188 4.62 -16.71 -8.70
N VAL A 189 5.61 -15.95 -9.17
CA VAL A 189 5.95 -14.63 -8.62
C VAL A 189 5.76 -13.59 -9.70
N ILE A 190 4.85 -12.64 -9.48
CA ILE A 190 4.55 -11.56 -10.41
C ILE A 190 4.77 -10.22 -9.71
N VAL A 191 5.52 -9.34 -10.38
CA VAL A 191 5.87 -8.01 -9.90
C VAL A 191 5.36 -6.97 -10.88
N THR A 192 4.47 -6.08 -10.42
CA THR A 192 4.02 -4.94 -11.23
C THR A 192 4.87 -3.71 -10.96
N ILE A 193 5.33 -3.05 -12.02
CA ILE A 193 6.40 -2.04 -11.98
C ILE A 193 6.17 -0.94 -13.01
N GLY A 194 6.59 0.30 -12.74
CA GLY A 194 6.56 1.36 -13.75
C GLY A 194 7.68 1.20 -14.78
N ARG A 195 7.44 1.54 -16.06
CA ARG A 195 8.43 1.36 -17.14
C ARG A 195 9.80 1.96 -16.88
N GLU A 196 9.86 3.15 -16.27
CA GLU A 196 11.12 3.84 -15.97
C GLU A 196 11.91 3.12 -14.87
N VAL A 197 11.21 2.63 -13.85
CA VAL A 197 11.80 1.82 -12.77
C VAL A 197 12.29 0.48 -13.33
N LEU A 198 11.51 -0.17 -14.20
CA LEU A 198 11.91 -1.40 -14.88
C LEU A 198 13.18 -1.18 -15.73
N ALA A 199 13.25 -0.07 -16.46
CA ALA A 199 14.44 0.28 -17.25
C ALA A 199 15.67 0.51 -16.35
N ALA A 200 15.49 1.17 -15.20
CA ALA A 200 16.56 1.36 -14.21
C ALA A 200 17.02 0.03 -13.60
N ALA A 201 16.09 -0.80 -13.14
CA ALA A 201 16.40 -2.10 -12.54
C ALA A 201 17.05 -3.08 -13.53
N ARG A 202 16.74 -2.98 -14.83
CA ARG A 202 17.45 -3.71 -15.90
C ARG A 202 18.90 -3.28 -16.04
N ARG A 203 19.19 -1.98 -15.96
CA ARG A 203 20.57 -1.47 -16.01
C ARG A 203 21.40 -1.94 -14.83
N GLU A 204 20.78 -2.18 -13.68
CA GLU A 204 21.43 -2.71 -12.47
C GLU A 204 21.55 -4.25 -12.48
N GLY A 205 20.98 -4.94 -13.46
CA GLY A 205 21.04 -6.40 -13.58
C GLY A 205 20.04 -7.17 -12.71
N HIS A 206 19.32 -6.50 -11.81
CA HIS A 206 18.35 -7.13 -10.91
C HIS A 206 17.21 -7.84 -11.65
N VAL A 207 16.69 -7.24 -12.72
CA VAL A 207 15.59 -7.82 -13.50
C VAL A 207 16.02 -9.13 -14.15
N ALA A 208 17.20 -9.17 -14.77
CA ALA A 208 17.71 -10.39 -15.40
C ALA A 208 17.96 -11.50 -14.38
N ALA A 209 18.49 -11.15 -13.20
CA ALA A 209 18.71 -12.12 -12.11
C ALA A 209 17.39 -12.72 -11.59
N LEU A 210 16.35 -11.89 -11.42
CA LEU A 210 15.04 -12.31 -10.94
C LEU A 210 14.24 -13.09 -12.00
N GLU A 211 14.29 -12.68 -13.27
CA GLU A 211 13.66 -13.41 -14.38
C GLU A 211 14.29 -14.80 -14.56
N ALA A 212 15.61 -14.95 -14.33
CA ALA A 212 16.31 -16.23 -14.43
C ALA A 212 15.81 -17.30 -13.44
N ILE A 213 15.21 -16.90 -12.33
CA ILE A 213 14.62 -17.81 -11.33
C ILE A 213 13.09 -17.91 -11.42
N GLY A 214 12.47 -17.26 -12.41
CA GLY A 214 11.03 -17.37 -12.70
C GLY A 214 10.17 -16.18 -12.26
N VAL A 215 10.74 -15.08 -11.78
CA VAL A 215 9.96 -13.86 -11.48
C VAL A 215 9.49 -13.20 -12.77
N ARG A 216 8.21 -12.84 -12.85
CA ARG A 216 7.63 -12.15 -14.01
C ARG A 216 7.38 -10.68 -13.70
N PHE A 217 7.95 -9.78 -14.49
CA PHE A 217 7.68 -8.34 -14.40
C PHE A 217 6.60 -7.92 -15.38
N LEU A 218 5.57 -7.24 -14.87
CA LEU A 218 4.49 -6.66 -15.68
C LEU A 218 4.56 -5.13 -15.60
N PRO A 219 5.03 -4.45 -16.66
CA PRO A 219 5.14 -3.00 -16.65
C PRO A 219 3.76 -2.31 -16.78
N ASP A 220 3.59 -1.20 -16.06
CA ASP A 220 2.50 -0.23 -16.19
C ASP A 220 1.07 -0.78 -16.05
N ILE A 221 0.90 -1.95 -15.42
CA ILE A 221 -0.40 -2.53 -15.13
C ILE A 221 -0.63 -2.61 -13.62
N CYS A 222 -1.82 -2.24 -13.16
CA CYS A 222 -2.23 -2.36 -11.77
C CYS A 222 -2.75 -3.78 -11.51
N TRP A 223 -2.43 -4.37 -10.36
CA TRP A 223 -3.01 -5.63 -9.90
C TRP A 223 -4.54 -5.66 -9.94
N CYS A 224 -5.19 -4.51 -9.69
CA CYS A 224 -6.64 -4.38 -9.76
C CYS A 224 -7.22 -4.53 -11.19
N SER A 225 -6.38 -4.56 -12.22
CA SER A 225 -6.79 -4.66 -13.63
C SER A 225 -6.26 -5.92 -14.32
N ILE A 226 -5.52 -6.79 -13.60
CA ILE A 226 -5.00 -8.03 -14.17
C ILE A 226 -6.11 -9.07 -14.19
N THR A 227 -6.39 -9.63 -15.37
CA THR A 227 -7.34 -10.72 -15.58
C THR A 227 -6.62 -11.96 -16.11
N GLU A 228 -7.31 -13.10 -16.14
CA GLU A 228 -6.79 -14.30 -16.82
C GLU A 228 -6.56 -14.02 -18.32
N PRO A 229 -5.51 -14.61 -18.94
CA PRO A 229 -4.53 -15.54 -18.35
C PRO A 229 -3.27 -14.85 -17.79
N LEU A 230 -3.19 -13.51 -17.77
CA LEU A 230 -2.07 -12.82 -17.12
C LEU A 230 -2.08 -13.07 -15.61
N PHE A 231 -3.28 -13.03 -15.03
CA PHE A 231 -3.56 -13.64 -13.74
C PHE A 231 -3.53 -15.16 -13.91
N PRO A 232 -2.69 -15.92 -13.18
CA PRO A 232 -2.64 -17.37 -13.35
C PRO A 232 -3.96 -18.05 -13.01
N SER A 233 -4.54 -18.75 -13.99
CA SER A 233 -5.86 -19.39 -13.85
C SER A 233 -5.90 -20.46 -12.75
N GLY A 234 -4.75 -21.05 -12.39
CA GLY A 234 -4.63 -22.07 -11.35
C GLY A 234 -4.60 -21.53 -9.91
N THR A 235 -4.45 -20.22 -9.72
CA THR A 235 -4.31 -19.62 -8.39
C THR A 235 -5.62 -19.65 -7.63
N LYS A 236 -5.59 -20.23 -6.41
CA LYS A 236 -6.69 -20.21 -5.44
C LYS A 236 -6.41 -19.21 -4.32
N VAL A 237 -5.16 -19.18 -3.87
CA VAL A 237 -4.66 -18.31 -2.81
C VAL A 237 -3.42 -17.58 -3.31
N LEU A 238 -3.40 -16.26 -3.11
CA LEU A 238 -2.23 -15.42 -3.36
C LEU A 238 -1.72 -14.78 -2.06
N VAL A 239 -0.45 -14.40 -2.01
CA VAL A 239 0.10 -13.49 -1.01
C VAL A 239 0.48 -12.16 -1.65
N THR A 240 0.31 -11.05 -0.95
CA THR A 240 0.72 -9.73 -1.41
C THR A 240 1.29 -8.87 -0.29
N ASN A 241 2.22 -7.96 -0.63
CA ASN A 241 2.71 -6.91 0.27
C ASN A 241 1.87 -5.63 0.24
N SER A 242 0.72 -5.66 -0.43
CA SER A 242 -0.15 -4.51 -0.60
C SER A 242 -1.40 -4.63 0.26
N GLY A 243 -1.61 -3.67 1.18
CA GLY A 243 -2.87 -3.54 1.90
C GLY A 243 -4.07 -3.22 0.97
N LYS A 244 -3.83 -2.45 -0.11
CA LYS A 244 -4.83 -2.15 -1.15
C LYS A 244 -5.29 -3.41 -1.88
N TYR A 245 -4.34 -4.23 -2.34
CA TYR A 245 -4.66 -5.42 -3.10
C TYR A 245 -5.16 -6.55 -2.19
N ALA A 246 -4.63 -6.69 -0.98
CA ALA A 246 -5.19 -7.60 0.03
C ALA A 246 -6.68 -7.32 0.27
N HIS A 247 -7.10 -6.06 0.29
CA HIS A 247 -8.51 -5.72 0.40
C HIS A 247 -9.33 -6.08 -0.86
N TYR A 248 -8.81 -5.79 -2.06
CA TYR A 248 -9.58 -5.94 -3.30
C TYR A 248 -9.49 -7.32 -3.96
N ALA A 249 -8.48 -8.14 -3.65
CA ALA A 249 -8.15 -9.36 -4.39
C ALA A 249 -9.35 -10.31 -4.54
N PHE A 250 -10.06 -10.58 -3.44
CA PHE A 250 -11.24 -11.46 -3.49
C PHE A 250 -12.38 -10.87 -4.31
N GLY A 251 -12.66 -9.57 -4.18
CA GLY A 251 -13.74 -8.93 -4.94
C GLY A 251 -13.47 -8.82 -6.45
N LEU A 252 -12.20 -8.65 -6.85
CA LEU A 252 -11.81 -8.46 -8.24
C LEU A 252 -11.53 -9.77 -8.98
N SER A 253 -11.01 -10.76 -8.26
CA SER A 253 -10.53 -11.98 -8.87
C SER A 253 -11.24 -13.23 -8.30
N GLY A 254 -11.90 -13.17 -7.15
CA GLY A 254 -12.45 -14.37 -6.49
C GLY A 254 -11.38 -15.26 -5.84
N ARG A 255 -10.12 -14.80 -5.78
CA ARG A 255 -9.02 -15.52 -5.14
C ARG A 255 -8.90 -15.08 -3.69
N LYS A 256 -8.61 -16.04 -2.83
CA LYS A 256 -8.34 -15.75 -1.42
C LYS A 256 -6.94 -15.16 -1.30
N VAL A 257 -6.72 -14.42 -0.22
CA VAL A 257 -5.51 -13.62 -0.07
C VAL A 257 -4.90 -13.77 1.31
N ARG A 258 -3.57 -13.78 1.32
CA ARG A 258 -2.72 -13.54 2.48
C ARG A 258 -1.96 -12.25 2.27
N PHE A 259 -1.61 -11.60 3.36
CA PHE A 259 -0.96 -10.30 3.42
C PHE A 259 0.25 -10.39 4.34
N GLY A 260 1.35 -9.75 3.95
CA GLY A 260 2.56 -9.66 4.78
C GLY A 260 3.61 -8.76 4.16
N GLY A 261 4.81 -8.74 4.72
CA GLY A 261 5.91 -7.91 4.22
C GLY A 261 6.56 -8.48 2.96
N MET A 262 7.57 -7.79 2.44
CA MET A 262 8.41 -8.30 1.35
C MET A 262 9.04 -9.66 1.73
N LYS A 263 9.50 -9.78 2.98
CA LYS A 263 10.09 -11.03 3.49
C LYS A 263 9.07 -12.19 3.48
N THR A 264 7.84 -11.95 3.92
CA THR A 264 6.76 -12.94 3.86
C THR A 264 6.44 -13.36 2.42
N CYS A 265 6.44 -12.40 1.48
CA CYS A 265 6.24 -12.68 0.06
C CYS A 265 7.36 -13.56 -0.50
N VAL A 266 8.62 -13.31 -0.13
CA VAL A 266 9.76 -14.15 -0.50
C VAL A 266 9.66 -15.54 0.13
N GLU A 267 9.36 -15.64 1.42
CA GLU A 267 9.15 -16.92 2.10
C GLU A 267 8.06 -17.76 1.41
N ALA A 268 6.98 -17.12 0.97
CA ALA A 268 5.93 -17.78 0.19
C ALA A 268 6.44 -18.25 -1.19
N ALA A 269 7.28 -17.46 -1.87
CA ALA A 269 7.90 -17.86 -3.13
C ALA A 269 8.75 -19.13 -2.99
N LEU A 270 9.44 -19.28 -1.85
CA LEU A 270 10.35 -20.40 -1.57
C LEU A 270 9.63 -21.63 -0.98
N THR A 271 8.54 -21.43 -0.25
CA THR A 271 7.87 -22.50 0.52
C THR A 271 6.46 -22.81 0.05
N GLY A 272 5.85 -21.98 -0.80
CA GLY A 272 4.44 -22.08 -1.20
C GLY A 272 3.48 -21.96 -0.02
N ARG A 273 3.93 -21.39 1.10
CA ARG A 273 3.15 -21.28 2.33
C ARG A 273 3.38 -19.95 3.04
N VAL A 274 2.36 -19.47 3.72
CA VAL A 274 2.45 -18.36 4.67
C VAL A 274 1.69 -18.74 5.94
N SER A 275 2.34 -18.58 7.09
CA SER A 275 1.78 -18.90 8.40
C SER A 275 0.47 -18.14 8.68
N SER A 276 -0.47 -18.79 9.36
CA SER A 276 -1.66 -18.15 9.93
C SER A 276 -1.44 -17.43 11.25
N ALA A 277 -0.24 -17.52 11.83
CA ALA A 277 0.10 -16.84 13.07
C ALA A 277 0.10 -15.31 12.89
N LEU A 278 -0.12 -14.60 14.00
CA LEU A 278 0.14 -13.18 14.07
C LEU A 278 1.66 -12.93 14.02
N PRO A 279 2.11 -11.81 13.44
CA PRO A 279 3.51 -11.39 13.56
C PRO A 279 3.86 -11.10 15.01
N ASP A 280 5.11 -11.40 15.39
CA ASP A 280 5.61 -11.18 16.75
C ASP A 280 5.41 -9.74 17.24
N TRP A 281 5.50 -8.75 16.34
CA TRP A 281 5.31 -7.33 16.66
C TRP A 281 3.85 -6.93 16.94
N ILE A 282 2.87 -7.78 16.59
CA ILE A 282 1.46 -7.62 16.99
C ILE A 282 1.22 -8.32 18.33
N ASP A 283 1.72 -9.55 18.48
CA ASP A 283 1.52 -10.37 19.69
C ASP A 283 2.26 -9.79 20.90
N ALA A 284 3.45 -9.22 20.72
CA ALA A 284 4.22 -8.57 21.79
C ALA A 284 3.61 -7.25 22.28
N ALA A 285 2.66 -6.68 21.53
CA ALA A 285 1.97 -5.44 21.87
C ALA A 285 0.64 -5.69 22.62
N SER A 286 0.25 -6.96 22.82
CA SER A 286 -1.02 -7.40 23.42
C SER A 286 -0.93 -7.66 24.93
#